data_AF-A0AAV5HK58-F1
#
_entry.id   AF-A0AAV5HK58-F1
#
_cell.length_a   1.000
_cell.length_b   1.000
_cell.length_c   1.000
_cell.angle_alpha   90.00
_cell.angle_beta   90.00
_cell.angle_gamma   90.00
#
_symmetry.space_group_name_H-M   'P 1'
#
loop_
_entity.id
_entity.type
_entity.pdbx_description
1 polymer ?
#
loop_
_entity_poly.entity_id
_entity_poly.type
_entity_poly.pdbx_seq_one_letter_code
_entity_poly.pdbx_strand_id
1 'polypeptide(L)'
;MCACSAASVDIVDGLKAVEPKEKCALCRETGVHEGAVHLEELNILLSRRCREYWEQRRETERLERIKQHKEHWESLRRAFNGV
;
A
#
# COMPACT_ATOMS: atom_id res chain seq x y z
N MET A 1 10.99 -6.12 -14.66
CA MET A 1 10.36 -6.65 -13.43
C MET A 1 9.96 -5.45 -12.59
N CYS A 2 8.66 -5.16 -12.45
CA CYS A 2 8.18 -3.97 -11.73
C CYS A 2 8.50 -4.12 -10.24
N ALA A 3 8.87 -3.05 -9.54
CA ALA A 3 8.89 -3.06 -8.07
C ALA A 3 7.51 -3.45 -7.46
N CYS A 4 6.46 -3.31 -8.29
CA CYS A 4 5.07 -3.70 -8.10
C CYS A 4 4.87 -5.22 -7.97
N SER A 5 5.78 -6.01 -8.54
CA SER A 5 5.86 -7.47 -8.36
C SER A 5 6.38 -7.85 -6.96
N ALA A 6 7.04 -6.91 -6.28
CA ALA A 6 7.62 -7.06 -4.95
C ALA A 6 6.86 -6.27 -3.87
N ALA A 7 5.62 -5.84 -4.16
CA ALA A 7 4.86 -4.93 -3.32
C ALA A 7 4.83 -5.42 -1.85
N SER A 8 5.56 -4.69 -0.99
CA SER A 8 5.38 -4.74 0.45
C SER A 8 3.99 -4.19 0.74
N VAL A 9 3.07 -5.12 0.98
CA VAL A 9 1.64 -4.89 1.12
C VAL A 9 1.38 -3.95 2.31
N ASP A 10 0.71 -2.84 2.06
CA ASP A 10 0.12 -2.03 3.13
C ASP A 10 -0.96 -2.89 3.80
N ILE A 11 -0.80 -3.16 5.11
CA ILE A 11 -1.49 -4.23 5.87
C ILE A 11 -3.01 -4.18 5.77
N VAL A 12 -3.55 -3.01 5.44
CA VAL A 12 -4.99 -2.81 5.48
C VAL A 12 -5.69 -3.42 4.27
N ASP A 13 -5.17 -3.34 3.03
CA ASP A 13 -5.77 -4.03 1.86
C ASP A 13 -4.89 -4.07 0.59
N GLY A 14 -3.61 -3.72 0.65
CA GLY A 14 -2.80 -3.26 -0.51
C GLY A 14 -2.65 -4.18 -1.74
N LEU A 15 -3.08 -5.44 -1.67
CA LEU A 15 -3.25 -6.37 -2.82
C LEU A 15 -4.57 -7.14 -2.80
N LYS A 16 -5.38 -7.05 -1.73
CA LYS A 16 -6.65 -7.79 -1.62
C LYS A 16 -7.73 -7.25 -2.55
N ALA A 17 -7.60 -6.00 -2.98
CA ALA A 17 -8.58 -5.31 -3.82
C ALA A 17 -8.21 -5.27 -5.31
N VAL A 18 -6.99 -5.71 -5.68
CA VAL A 18 -6.51 -5.62 -7.06
C VAL A 18 -6.84 -6.91 -7.78
N GLU A 19 -7.68 -6.81 -8.81
CA GLU A 19 -7.97 -7.97 -9.67
C GLU A 19 -6.66 -8.43 -10.34
N PRO A 20 -6.36 -9.74 -10.42
CA PRO A 20 -5.11 -10.23 -11.02
C PRO A 20 -4.87 -9.74 -12.47
N LYS A 21 -5.96 -9.36 -13.16
CA LYS A 21 -5.97 -8.83 -14.52
C LYS A 21 -5.96 -7.30 -14.60
N GLU A 22 -6.03 -6.62 -13.46
CA GLU A 22 -6.02 -5.17 -13.40
C GLU A 22 -4.66 -4.61 -13.82
N LYS A 23 -4.67 -3.39 -14.36
CA LYS A 23 -3.43 -2.68 -14.66
C LYS A 23 -2.80 -2.20 -13.36
N CYS A 24 -1.49 -2.36 -13.24
CA CYS A 24 -0.77 -1.79 -12.10
C CYS A 24 -0.94 -0.26 -12.07
N ALA A 25 -1.35 0.31 -10.93
CA ALA A 25 -1.54 1.76 -10.80
C ALA A 25 -0.25 2.59 -11.00
N LEU A 26 0.92 1.95 -10.87
CA LEU A 26 2.23 2.60 -10.97
C LEU A 26 2.81 2.55 -12.39
N CYS A 27 2.92 1.35 -12.98
CA CYS A 27 3.53 1.17 -14.31
C CYS A 27 2.51 1.02 -15.45
N ARG A 28 1.22 0.84 -15.13
CA ARG A 28 0.12 0.60 -16.08
C ARG A 28 0.23 -0.67 -16.94
N GLU A 29 1.20 -1.53 -16.66
CA GLU A 29 1.33 -2.85 -17.28
C GLU A 29 0.19 -3.77 -16.81
N THR A 30 -0.31 -4.59 -17.72
CA THR A 30 -1.31 -5.64 -17.47
C THR A 30 -0.64 -6.94 -17.03
N GLY A 31 -1.32 -7.73 -16.19
CA GLY A 31 -0.84 -9.05 -15.77
C GLY A 31 0.28 -9.03 -14.72
N VAL A 32 0.60 -7.85 -14.17
CA VAL A 32 1.61 -7.69 -13.11
C VAL A 32 1.25 -8.47 -11.85
N HIS A 33 -0.05 -8.70 -11.63
CA HIS A 33 -0.61 -9.39 -10.47
C HIS A 33 -1.09 -10.83 -10.78
N GLU A 34 -0.92 -11.32 -12.02
CA GLU A 34 -1.52 -12.58 -12.49
C GLU A 34 -1.01 -13.83 -11.74
N GLY A 35 0.22 -13.77 -11.22
CA GLY A 35 0.82 -14.82 -10.38
C GLY A 35 0.95 -14.45 -8.90
N ALA A 36 0.35 -13.35 -8.46
CA ALA A 36 0.42 -12.94 -7.06
C ALA A 36 -0.40 -13.91 -6.19
N VAL A 37 0.25 -14.58 -5.25
CA VAL A 37 -0.39 -15.49 -4.30
C VAL A 37 -0.42 -14.84 -2.93
N HIS A 38 -1.59 -14.84 -2.29
CA HIS A 38 -1.70 -14.45 -0.89
C HIS A 38 -1.04 -15.52 0.00
N LEU A 39 0.10 -15.18 0.59
CA LEU A 39 0.78 -16.05 1.55
C LEU A 39 0.19 -15.85 2.96
N GLU A 40 -1.07 -16.26 3.14
CA GLU A 40 -1.80 -16.07 4.40
C GLU A 40 -1.10 -16.71 5.60
N GLU A 41 -0.62 -17.94 5.43
CA GLU A 41 0.09 -18.68 6.48
C GLU A 41 1.41 -17.99 6.86
N LEU A 42 2.15 -17.51 5.87
CA LEU A 42 3.38 -16.74 6.09
C LEU A 42 3.06 -15.43 6.83
N ASN A 43 1.99 -14.75 6.43
CA ASN A 43 1.54 -13.52 7.09
C ASN A 43 1.17 -13.77 8.58
N ILE A 44 0.47 -14.87 8.87
CA ILE A 44 0.14 -15.27 10.24
C ILE A 44 1.42 -15.56 11.05
N LEU A 45 2.37 -16.29 10.47
CA LEU A 45 3.65 -16.60 11.11
C LEU A 45 4.47 -15.34 11.40
N LEU A 46 4.58 -14.43 10.43
CA LEU A 46 5.31 -13.17 10.57
C LEU A 46 4.63 -12.24 11.59
N SER A 47 3.29 -12.18 11.59
CA SER A 47 2.54 -11.38 12.56
C SER A 47 2.79 -11.83 14.00
N ARG A 48 2.96 -13.15 14.22
CA ARG A 48 3.26 -13.72 15.54
C ARG A 48 4.72 -13.55 15.94
N ARG A 49 5.66 -13.78 15.03
CA ARG A 49 7.11 -13.74 15.34
C ARG A 49 7.70 -12.34 15.37
N CYS A 50 7.17 -11.42 14.57
CA CYS A 50 7.73 -10.07 14.37
C CYS A 50 6.76 -8.99 14.85
N ARG A 51 6.08 -9.23 15.98
CA ARG A 51 4.99 -8.38 16.46
C ARG A 51 5.39 -6.92 16.63
N GLU A 52 6.54 -6.66 17.27
CA GLU A 52 7.04 -5.30 17.52
C GLU A 52 7.35 -4.56 16.21
N TYR A 53 7.98 -5.25 15.25
CA TYR A 53 8.22 -4.70 13.91
C TYR A 53 6.91 -4.27 13.24
N TRP A 54 5.89 -5.13 13.28
CA TRP A 54 4.60 -4.82 12.69
C TRP A 54 3.85 -3.70 13.42
N GLU A 55 3.99 -3.61 14.74
CA GLU A 55 3.45 -2.49 15.53
C GLU A 55 4.10 -1.16 15.16
N GLN A 56 5.43 -1.13 15.08
CA GLN A 56 6.19 0.05 14.64
C GLN A 56 5.80 0.45 13.22
N ARG A 57 5.79 -0.51 12.29
CA ARG A 57 5.43 -0.27 10.89
C ARG A 57 4.02 0.30 10.75
N ARG A 58 3.03 -0.27 11.45
CA ARG A 58 1.64 0.23 11.41
C ARG A 58 1.54 1.68 11.88
N GLU A 59 2.27 2.05 12.93
CA GLU A 59 2.26 3.42 13.42
C GLU A 59 2.93 4.37 12.43
N THR A 60 4.08 3.98 11.85
CA THR A 60 4.76 4.77 10.81
C THR A 60 3.87 4.98 9.59
N GLU A 61 3.29 3.90 9.03
CA GLU A 61 2.39 3.97 7.87
C GLU A 61 1.15 4.83 8.17
N ARG A 62 0.60 4.74 9.39
CA ARG A 62 -0.53 5.59 9.82
C ARG A 62 -0.15 7.06 9.81
N LEU A 63 1.02 7.41 10.37
CA LEU A 63 1.50 8.79 10.41
C LEU A 63 1.75 9.33 9.00
N GLU A 64 2.33 8.52 8.12
CA GLU A 64 2.53 8.87 6.71
C GLU A 64 1.20 9.13 5.99
N ARG A 65 0.19 8.28 6.18
CA ARG A 65 -1.14 8.48 5.59
C ARG A 65 -1.82 9.76 6.08
N ILE A 66 -1.75 10.02 7.39
CA ILE A 66 -2.32 11.26 7.96
C ILE A 66 -1.62 12.48 7.35
N LYS A 67 -0.30 12.43 7.19
CA LYS A 67 0.48 13.51 6.57
C LYS A 67 0.07 13.71 5.11
N GLN A 68 0.05 12.66 4.30
CA GLN A 68 -0.35 12.72 2.89
C GLN A 68 -1.78 13.27 2.72
N HIS A 69 -2.71 12.87 3.59
CA HIS A 69 -4.08 13.38 3.56
C HIS A 69 -4.13 14.88 3.88
N LYS A 70 -3.39 15.34 4.90
CA LYS A 70 -3.28 16.78 5.21
C LYS A 70 -2.70 17.56 4.03
N GLU A 71 -1.59 17.10 3.47
CA GLU A 71 -0.94 17.74 2.31
C GLU A 71 -1.88 17.79 1.09
N HIS A 72 -2.63 16.72 0.84
CA HIS A 72 -3.63 16.68 -0.22
C HIS A 72 -4.71 17.75 -0.03
N TRP A 73 -5.31 17.84 1.16
CA TRP A 73 -6.35 18.85 1.44
C TRP A 73 -5.81 20.28 1.44
N GLU A 74 -4.59 20.50 1.93
CA GLU A 74 -3.95 21.80 1.83
C GLU A 74 -3.67 22.21 0.38
N SER A 75 -3.22 21.28 -0.45
CA SER A 75 -3.02 21.49 -1.88
C SER A 75 -4.33 21.85 -2.58
N LEU A 76 -5.40 21.10 -2.32
CA LEU A 76 -6.74 21.41 -2.83
C LEU A 76 -7.24 22.77 -2.37
N ARG A 77 -7.02 23.13 -1.10
CA ARG A 77 -7.40 24.45 -0.57
C ARG A 77 -6.64 25.59 -1.26
N ARG A 78 -5.33 25.43 -1.50
CA ARG A 78 -4.51 26.43 -2.20
C ARG A 78 -4.97 26.60 -3.65
N ALA A 79 -5.20 25.48 -4.35
CA ALA A 79 -5.73 25.48 -5.71
C ALA A 79 -7.11 26.16 -5.79
N PHE A 80 -8.00 25.94 -4.82
CA PHE A 80 -9.30 26.58 -4.77
C PHE A 80 -9.21 28.09 -4.46
N ASN A 81 -8.32 28.48 -3.56
CA ASN A 81 -8.12 29.89 -3.17
C ASN A 81 -7.27 30.69 -4.19
N GLY A 82 -6.75 30.04 -5.25
CA GLY A 82 -6.01 30.70 -6.32
C GLY A 82 -4.65 31.27 -5.92
N VAL A 83 -4.02 30.73 -4.86
CA VAL A 83 -2.62 31.03 -4.48
C VAL A 83 -1.70 29.93 -4.98
#